data_AF-A0A7S0AJY3-F1
#
_entry.id   AF-A0A7S0AJY3-F1
#
_cell.length_a   1.000
_cell.length_b   1.000
_cell.length_c   1.000
_cell.angle_alpha   90.00
_cell.angle_beta   90.00
_cell.angle_gamma   90.00
#
_symmetry.space_group_name_H-M   'P 1'
#
loop_
_entity.id
_entity.type
_entity.pdbx_description
1 polymer ?
#
loop_
_entity_poly.entity_id
_entity_poly.type
_entity_poly.pdbx_seq_one_letter_code
_entity_poly.pdbx_strand_id
1 'polypeptide(L)'
;NTAGGYNYFDARVVPFVLPVICFVGLYSKLPHKEMRFIFPALPMFNLSAALGLARLHNAAFPVAKKDKETSNKQVSGHKRVFFYSALFLFICGLGCVSVTFIGSCIFVAVSARNYPGGEALAKLQHHFEVKAANDEEMWVYIDVASAMSGVSLFGQRAVSVGNGRVKFVKAGYEEEHTALDSFSRLRSYTHLLSEENDIKGFNVIGVARGNPRIDVRRLQ
;
A
#
# COMPACT_ATOMS: atom_id res chain seq x y z
N ASN A 1 -11.70 -7.63 39.63
CA ASN A 1 -12.99 -7.70 40.35
C ASN A 1 -13.94 -6.67 39.79
N THR A 2 -14.92 -7.10 38.98
CA THR A 2 -16.30 -6.57 39.02
C THR A 2 -17.19 -7.62 38.34
N ALA A 3 -18.19 -8.05 39.11
CA ALA A 3 -19.30 -8.94 38.82
C ALA A 3 -19.77 -9.02 37.36
N GLY A 4 -20.17 -10.23 36.96
CA GLY A 4 -20.72 -10.56 35.65
C GLY A 4 -22.04 -9.84 35.32
N GLY A 5 -21.92 -8.60 34.85
CA GLY A 5 -22.95 -7.87 34.12
C GLY A 5 -22.69 -7.94 32.61
N TYR A 6 -23.77 -8.08 31.83
CA TYR A 6 -23.77 -8.07 30.37
C TYR A 6 -23.45 -6.68 29.80
N ASN A 7 -22.22 -6.20 29.99
CA ASN A 7 -21.80 -4.88 29.56
C ASN A 7 -20.84 -4.98 28.36
N TYR A 8 -21.27 -4.41 27.23
CA TYR A 8 -20.43 -4.27 26.03
C TYR A 8 -19.29 -3.24 26.21
N PHE A 9 -19.46 -2.30 27.13
CA PHE A 9 -18.49 -1.23 27.37
C PHE A 9 -17.45 -1.62 28.42
N ASP A 10 -16.18 -1.44 28.07
CA ASP A 10 -15.06 -1.56 29.00
C ASP A 10 -14.43 -0.19 29.26
N ALA A 11 -14.65 0.34 30.46
CA ALA A 11 -14.10 1.62 30.88
C ALA A 11 -12.57 1.66 30.86
N ARG A 12 -11.90 0.50 30.88
CA ARG A 12 -10.42 0.41 30.84
C ARG A 12 -9.83 0.78 29.47
N VAL A 13 -10.62 0.70 28.40
CA VAL A 13 -10.18 1.02 27.04
C VAL A 13 -10.32 2.53 26.75
N VAL A 14 -11.20 3.22 27.48
CA VAL A 14 -11.50 4.65 27.30
C VAL A 14 -10.26 5.55 27.40
N PRO A 15 -9.34 5.38 28.36
CA PRO A 15 -8.13 6.22 28.45
C PRO A 15 -7.22 6.11 27.21
N PHE A 16 -7.29 5.02 26.46
CA PHE A 16 -6.48 4.78 25.27
C PHE A 16 -7.17 5.25 23.99
N VAL A 17 -8.49 5.05 23.89
CA VAL A 17 -9.28 5.41 22.70
C VAL A 17 -9.64 6.89 22.67
N LEU A 18 -9.99 7.47 23.81
CA LEU A 18 -10.50 8.83 23.88
C LEU A 18 -9.49 9.87 23.35
N PRO A 19 -8.21 9.86 23.75
CA PRO A 19 -7.24 10.82 23.22
C PRO A 19 -7.08 10.71 21.70
N VAL A 20 -7.19 9.49 21.16
CA VAL A 20 -7.03 9.20 19.73
C VAL A 20 -8.24 9.69 18.94
N ILE A 21 -9.46 9.48 19.45
CA ILE A 21 -10.68 10.05 18.85
C ILE A 21 -10.63 11.58 18.90
N CYS A 22 -10.23 12.17 20.04
CA CYS A 22 -10.05 13.62 20.16
C CYS A 22 -9.02 14.14 19.16
N PHE A 23 -7.87 13.47 19.04
CA PHE A 23 -6.82 13.79 18.08
C PHE A 23 -7.34 13.81 16.65
N VAL A 24 -7.99 12.72 16.20
CA VAL A 24 -8.57 12.64 14.85
C VAL A 24 -9.66 13.70 14.65
N GLY A 25 -10.49 13.95 15.66
CA GLY A 25 -11.56 14.96 15.59
C GLY A 25 -11.03 16.40 15.45
N LEU A 26 -9.96 16.74 16.17
CA LEU A 26 -9.27 18.03 16.03
C LEU A 26 -8.61 18.15 14.65
N TYR A 27 -7.88 17.12 14.22
CA TYR A 27 -7.23 17.11 12.90
C TYR A 27 -8.23 17.07 11.73
N SER A 28 -9.45 16.59 11.97
CA SER A 28 -10.55 16.66 10.99
C SER A 28 -11.01 18.09 10.70
N LYS A 29 -10.63 19.09 11.51
CA LYS A 29 -10.91 20.51 11.25
C LYS A 29 -9.80 21.26 10.51
N LEU A 30 -8.65 20.63 10.25
CA LEU A 30 -7.57 21.26 9.49
C LEU A 30 -8.02 21.49 8.02
N PRO A 31 -7.77 22.69 7.45
CA PRO A 31 -8.09 22.96 6.05
C PRO A 31 -7.20 22.14 5.11
N HIS A 32 -5.96 21.87 5.51
CA HIS A 32 -5.05 21.01 4.76
C HIS A 32 -5.22 19.55 5.18
N LYS A 33 -5.64 18.68 4.25
CA LYS A 33 -5.83 17.24 4.47
C LYS A 33 -4.65 16.46 3.95
N GLU A 34 -3.85 15.93 4.87
CA GLU A 34 -2.79 14.99 4.52
C GLU A 34 -2.92 13.75 5.39
N MET A 35 -2.86 12.58 4.75
CA MET A 35 -2.98 11.28 5.44
C MET A 35 -1.90 11.09 6.50
N ARG A 36 -0.72 11.68 6.30
CA ARG A 36 0.40 11.54 7.23
C ARG A 36 0.11 12.04 8.64
N PHE A 37 -0.81 13.00 8.77
CA PHE A 37 -1.17 13.54 10.07
C PHE A 37 -1.95 12.54 10.94
N ILE A 38 -2.60 11.53 10.35
CA ILE A 38 -3.39 10.57 11.11
C ILE A 38 -2.63 9.29 11.47
N PHE A 39 -1.43 9.06 10.89
CA PHE A 39 -0.70 7.80 11.07
C PHE A 39 -0.45 7.40 12.53
N PRO A 40 -0.16 8.33 13.46
CA PRO A 40 0.00 7.97 14.87
C PRO A 40 -1.27 7.36 15.51
N ALA A 41 -2.45 7.61 14.95
CA ALA A 41 -3.71 7.08 15.45
C ALA A 41 -3.93 5.59 15.09
N LEU A 42 -3.33 5.12 13.98
CA LEU A 42 -3.60 3.78 13.44
C LEU A 42 -3.26 2.64 14.41
N PRO A 43 -2.09 2.61 15.08
CA PRO A 43 -1.78 1.53 16.02
C PRO A 43 -2.77 1.46 17.19
N MET A 44 -3.23 2.61 17.67
CA MET A 44 -4.17 2.68 18.79
C MET A 44 -5.57 2.21 18.40
N PHE A 45 -6.03 2.51 17.19
CA PHE A 45 -7.29 1.95 16.68
C PHE A 45 -7.21 0.44 16.50
N ASN A 46 -6.09 -0.08 15.97
CA ASN A 46 -5.87 -1.52 15.84
C ASN A 46 -5.85 -2.23 17.19
N LEU A 47 -5.17 -1.67 18.19
CA LEU A 47 -5.18 -2.18 19.56
C LEU A 47 -6.60 -2.23 20.13
N SER A 48 -7.36 -1.15 19.94
CA SER A 48 -8.73 -1.04 20.45
C SER A 48 -9.68 -2.03 19.78
N ALA A 49 -9.55 -2.21 18.46
CA ALA A 49 -10.27 -3.22 17.70
C ALA A 49 -9.90 -4.64 18.15
N ALA A 50 -8.61 -4.92 18.38
CA ALA A 50 -8.14 -6.22 18.86
C ALA A 50 -8.68 -6.54 20.27
N LEU A 51 -8.67 -5.57 21.19
CA LEU A 51 -9.27 -5.72 22.52
C LEU A 51 -10.78 -5.97 22.44
N GLY A 52 -11.49 -5.23 21.58
CA GLY A 52 -12.93 -5.43 21.34
C GLY A 52 -13.23 -6.83 20.81
N LEU A 53 -12.49 -7.29 19.80
CA LEU A 53 -12.66 -8.60 19.20
C LEU A 53 -12.30 -9.73 20.17
N ALA A 54 -11.25 -9.58 20.99
CA ALA A 54 -10.89 -10.55 22.03
C ALA A 54 -11.99 -10.71 23.09
N ARG A 55 -12.70 -9.62 23.44
CA ARG A 55 -13.86 -9.71 24.33
C ARG A 55 -15.05 -10.41 23.69
N LEU A 56 -15.35 -10.06 22.44
CA LEU A 56 -16.40 -10.73 21.67
C LEU A 56 -16.10 -12.23 21.54
N HIS A 57 -14.85 -12.62 21.30
CA HIS A 57 -14.39 -14.01 21.30
C HIS A 57 -14.71 -14.69 22.64
N ASN A 58 -14.30 -14.09 23.76
CA ASN A 58 -14.53 -14.67 25.09
C ASN A 58 -16.03 -14.75 25.46
N ALA A 59 -16.86 -13.84 24.94
CA ALA A 59 -18.30 -13.85 25.12
C ALA A 59 -19.01 -14.87 24.21
N ALA A 60 -18.50 -15.06 22.99
CA ALA A 60 -19.01 -16.02 21.99
C ALA A 60 -18.57 -17.46 22.29
N PHE A 61 -17.38 -17.66 22.86
CA PHE A 61 -16.80 -18.95 23.23
C PHE A 61 -16.41 -18.95 24.71
N PRO A 62 -17.39 -18.97 25.62
CA PRO A 62 -17.10 -19.03 27.05
C PRO A 62 -16.38 -20.35 27.36
N VAL A 63 -15.13 -20.25 27.81
CA VAL A 63 -14.40 -21.41 28.35
C VAL A 63 -15.17 -21.88 29.58
N ALA A 64 -15.59 -23.15 29.57
CA ALA A 64 -16.31 -23.74 30.69
C ALA A 64 -15.43 -23.74 31.94
N LYS A 65 -15.62 -22.75 32.83
CA LYS A 65 -15.11 -22.84 34.19
C LYS A 65 -15.88 -23.95 34.90
N LYS A 66 -15.15 -24.97 35.32
CA LYS A 66 -15.64 -26.13 36.06
C LYS A 66 -15.90 -25.74 37.53
N ASP A 67 -16.68 -24.69 37.76
CA ASP A 67 -17.15 -24.36 39.10
C ASP A 67 -18.34 -25.28 39.40
N LYS A 68 -18.01 -26.43 39.99
CA LYS A 68 -18.96 -27.36 40.58
C LYS A 68 -19.68 -26.65 41.72
N GLU A 69 -20.84 -26.08 41.48
CA GLU A 69 -22.04 -26.25 42.31
C GLU A 69 -23.22 -25.41 41.78
N THR A 70 -24.41 -25.96 42.03
CA THR A 70 -25.71 -25.29 42.05
C THR A 70 -26.44 -25.07 40.72
N SER A 71 -27.30 -26.07 40.47
CA SER A 71 -28.74 -25.91 40.25
C SER A 71 -29.21 -25.46 38.88
N ASN A 72 -30.21 -26.21 38.36
CA ASN A 72 -31.16 -25.86 37.32
C ASN A 72 -31.60 -24.38 37.41
N LYS A 73 -30.81 -23.46 36.83
CA LYS A 73 -31.15 -22.05 36.72
C LYS A 73 -31.56 -21.80 35.29
N GLN A 74 -32.87 -21.65 35.11
CA GLN A 74 -33.48 -21.19 33.86
C GLN A 74 -32.67 -20.01 33.32
N VAL A 75 -32.01 -20.22 32.17
CA VAL A 75 -31.21 -19.18 31.52
C VAL A 75 -32.17 -18.09 31.05
N SER A 76 -32.20 -16.97 31.79
CA SER A 76 -32.99 -15.78 31.47
C SER A 76 -32.77 -15.36 30.02
N GLY A 77 -33.84 -15.01 29.30
CA GLY A 77 -33.81 -14.70 27.87
C GLY A 77 -32.74 -13.65 27.49
N HIS A 78 -32.48 -12.68 28.38
CA HIS A 78 -31.43 -11.67 28.22
C HIS A 78 -30.02 -12.27 28.03
N LYS A 79 -29.71 -13.39 28.71
CA LYS A 79 -28.42 -14.07 28.60
C LYS A 79 -28.24 -14.72 27.22
N ARG A 80 -29.31 -15.27 26.68
CA ARG A 80 -29.34 -15.87 25.33
C ARG A 80 -29.18 -14.81 24.25
N VAL A 81 -29.91 -13.69 24.36
CA VAL A 81 -29.80 -12.57 23.41
C VAL A 81 -28.39 -11.98 23.39
N PHE A 82 -27.77 -11.77 24.56
CA PHE A 82 -26.39 -11.31 24.65
C PHE A 82 -25.40 -12.29 24.02
N PHE A 83 -25.56 -13.59 24.25
CA PHE A 83 -24.69 -14.60 23.67
C PHE A 83 -24.75 -14.60 22.13
N TYR A 84 -25.97 -14.66 21.55
CA TYR A 84 -26.12 -14.68 20.09
C TYR A 84 -25.67 -13.37 19.44
N SER A 85 -25.87 -12.23 20.09
CA SER A 85 -25.37 -10.94 19.57
C SER A 85 -23.85 -10.84 19.65
N ALA A 86 -23.20 -11.31 20.72
CA ALA A 86 -21.74 -11.38 20.80
C ALA A 86 -21.14 -12.31 19.75
N LEU A 87 -21.75 -13.48 19.52
CA LEU A 87 -21.35 -14.42 18.47
C LEU A 87 -21.50 -13.80 17.07
N PHE A 88 -22.63 -13.14 16.80
CA PHE A 88 -22.86 -12.43 15.54
C PHE A 88 -21.79 -11.36 15.30
N LEU A 89 -21.56 -10.48 16.28
CA LEU A 89 -20.56 -9.41 16.19
C LEU A 89 -19.14 -9.96 16.01
N PHE A 90 -18.81 -11.07 16.66
CA PHE A 90 -17.53 -11.75 16.48
C PHE A 90 -17.34 -12.26 15.05
N ILE A 91 -18.35 -12.93 14.49
CA ILE A 91 -18.34 -13.41 13.10
C ILE A 91 -18.24 -12.24 12.13
N CYS A 92 -18.99 -11.15 12.34
CA CYS A 92 -18.86 -9.93 11.55
C CYS A 92 -17.44 -9.35 11.61
N GLY A 93 -16.83 -9.30 12.79
CA GLY A 93 -15.44 -8.85 12.96
C GLY A 93 -14.44 -9.69 12.17
N LEU A 94 -14.57 -11.02 12.21
CA LEU A 94 -13.78 -11.95 11.38
C LEU A 94 -14.02 -11.73 9.88
N GLY A 95 -15.26 -11.45 9.49
CA GLY A 95 -15.62 -11.08 8.12
C GLY A 95 -14.89 -9.82 7.67
N CYS A 96 -14.89 -8.76 8.48
CA CYS A 96 -14.19 -7.51 8.18
C CYS A 96 -12.67 -7.72 8.02
N VAL A 97 -12.04 -8.52 8.89
CA VAL A 97 -10.60 -8.84 8.77
C VAL A 97 -10.33 -9.62 7.49
N SER A 98 -11.14 -10.64 7.20
CA SER A 98 -11.01 -11.46 5.99
C SER A 98 -11.15 -10.63 4.71
N VAL A 99 -12.17 -9.77 4.64
CA VAL A 99 -12.39 -8.86 3.50
C VAL A 99 -11.21 -7.89 3.34
N THR A 100 -10.73 -7.33 4.44
CA THR A 100 -9.57 -6.41 4.42
C THR A 100 -8.31 -7.11 3.94
N PHE A 101 -8.08 -8.35 4.38
CA PHE A 101 -6.95 -9.17 3.96
C PHE A 101 -7.01 -9.50 2.46
N ILE A 102 -8.15 -10.00 1.98
CA ILE A 102 -8.36 -10.32 0.57
C ILE A 102 -8.19 -9.05 -0.29
N GLY A 103 -8.80 -7.94 0.12
CA GLY A 103 -8.66 -6.65 -0.54
C GLY A 103 -7.19 -6.21 -0.61
N SER A 104 -6.45 -6.33 0.50
CA SER A 104 -5.03 -5.99 0.54
C SER A 104 -4.20 -6.86 -0.40
N CYS A 105 -4.46 -8.18 -0.46
CA CYS A 105 -3.80 -9.08 -1.39
C CYS A 105 -4.09 -8.71 -2.86
N ILE A 106 -5.33 -8.36 -3.18
CA ILE A 106 -5.71 -7.89 -4.52
C ILE A 106 -4.98 -6.58 -4.85
N PHE A 107 -4.99 -5.60 -3.94
CA PHE A 107 -4.30 -4.32 -4.13
C PHE A 107 -2.79 -4.52 -4.31
N VAL A 108 -2.15 -5.40 -3.54
CA VAL A 108 -0.74 -5.74 -3.69
C VAL A 108 -0.49 -6.38 -5.06
N ALA A 109 -1.30 -7.35 -5.47
CA ALA A 109 -1.16 -8.01 -6.77
C ALA A 109 -1.32 -7.03 -7.95
N VAL A 110 -2.30 -6.12 -7.86
CA VAL A 110 -2.51 -5.06 -8.87
C VAL A 110 -1.36 -4.06 -8.85
N SER A 111 -0.94 -3.60 -7.66
CA SER A 111 0.14 -2.64 -7.50
C SER A 111 1.47 -3.19 -8.03
N ALA A 112 1.77 -4.47 -7.79
CA ALA A 112 2.98 -5.11 -8.29
C ALA A 112 3.08 -5.08 -9.83
N ARG A 113 1.95 -5.03 -10.54
CA ARG A 113 1.89 -4.93 -12.00
C ARG A 113 1.89 -3.49 -12.53
N ASN A 114 1.84 -2.49 -11.67
CA ASN A 114 1.72 -1.09 -12.08
C ASN A 114 3.06 -0.33 -12.10
N TYR A 115 4.15 -1.04 -12.44
CA TYR A 115 5.51 -0.49 -12.50
C TYR A 115 6.16 -0.69 -13.89
N PRO A 116 5.58 -0.12 -14.97
CA PRO A 116 6.09 -0.25 -16.34
C PRO A 116 7.51 0.30 -16.54
N GLY A 117 7.91 1.36 -15.82
CA GLY A 117 9.29 1.87 -15.90
C GLY A 117 10.33 0.85 -15.44
N GLY A 118 10.01 0.05 -14.41
CA GLY A 118 10.87 -1.05 -13.97
C GLY A 118 11.00 -2.15 -15.02
N GLU A 119 9.90 -2.51 -15.70
CA GLU A 119 9.92 -3.47 -16.81
C GLU A 119 10.69 -2.93 -18.03
N ALA A 120 10.54 -1.64 -18.34
CA ALA A 120 11.29 -0.99 -19.41
C ALA A 120 12.79 -1.03 -19.14
N LEU A 121 13.22 -0.79 -17.89
CA LEU A 121 14.61 -0.92 -17.49
C LEU A 121 15.13 -2.36 -17.62
N ALA A 122 14.31 -3.37 -17.27
CA ALA A 122 14.70 -4.77 -17.45
C ALA A 122 14.87 -5.15 -18.93
N LYS A 123 14.00 -4.65 -19.82
CA LYS A 123 14.16 -4.82 -21.28
C LYS A 123 15.41 -4.11 -21.80
N LEU A 124 15.70 -2.92 -21.31
CA LEU A 124 16.91 -2.18 -21.65
C LEU A 124 18.16 -2.93 -21.18
N GLN A 125 18.14 -3.53 -19.99
CA GLN A 125 19.24 -4.36 -19.51
C GLN A 125 19.54 -5.52 -20.46
N HIS A 126 18.51 -6.27 -20.86
CA HIS A 126 18.67 -7.37 -21.81
C HIS A 126 19.18 -6.86 -23.18
N HIS A 127 18.77 -5.66 -23.61
CA HIS A 127 19.31 -5.04 -24.82
C HIS A 127 20.81 -4.74 -24.70
N PHE A 128 21.26 -4.30 -23.53
CA PHE A 128 22.67 -4.01 -23.25
C PHE A 128 23.52 -5.25 -23.14
N GLU A 129 23.02 -6.33 -22.54
CA GLU A 129 23.74 -7.61 -22.47
C GLU A 129 24.07 -8.16 -23.87
N VAL A 130 23.22 -7.90 -24.87
CA VAL A 130 23.45 -8.26 -26.27
C VAL A 130 24.43 -7.31 -26.98
N LYS A 131 24.41 -6.00 -26.66
CA LYS A 131 25.25 -4.97 -27.31
C LYS A 131 26.61 -4.72 -26.65
N ALA A 132 26.81 -5.17 -25.41
CA ALA A 132 28.03 -4.93 -24.63
C ALA A 132 29.32 -5.48 -25.28
N ALA A 133 29.19 -6.28 -26.35
CA ALA A 133 30.31 -6.71 -27.17
C ALA A 133 31.04 -5.58 -27.93
N ASN A 134 30.42 -4.40 -28.10
CA ASN A 134 30.94 -3.32 -28.95
C ASN A 134 31.66 -2.18 -28.20
N ASP A 135 31.90 -2.30 -26.89
CA ASP A 135 32.74 -1.39 -26.10
C ASP A 135 32.29 0.10 -26.00
N GLU A 136 31.10 0.46 -26.46
CA GLU A 136 30.59 1.83 -26.41
C GLU A 136 30.06 2.25 -25.02
N GLU A 137 30.32 3.50 -24.62
CA GLU A 137 29.74 4.09 -23.40
C GLU A 137 28.28 4.48 -23.64
N MET A 138 27.37 4.03 -22.77
CA MET A 138 25.94 4.20 -22.94
C MET A 138 25.38 5.21 -21.94
N TRP A 139 24.73 6.25 -22.47
CA TRP A 139 24.08 7.31 -21.70
C TRP A 139 22.56 7.16 -21.81
N VAL A 140 21.93 6.87 -20.67
CA VAL A 140 20.50 6.59 -20.58
C VAL A 140 19.79 7.74 -19.87
N TYR A 141 18.90 8.43 -20.57
CA TYR A 141 17.99 9.38 -19.97
C TYR A 141 16.73 8.68 -19.45
N ILE A 142 16.24 9.10 -18.30
CA ILE A 142 15.04 8.56 -17.65
C ILE A 142 14.11 9.73 -17.38
N ASP A 143 12.95 9.71 -18.02
CA ASP A 143 11.92 10.71 -17.79
C ASP A 143 11.25 10.54 -16.40
N VAL A 144 10.46 11.54 -16.03
CA VAL A 144 9.78 11.58 -14.73
C VAL A 144 8.82 10.39 -14.58
N ALA A 145 8.06 10.06 -15.63
CA ALA A 145 7.07 9.00 -15.60
C ALA A 145 7.73 7.61 -15.42
N SER A 146 8.81 7.31 -16.13
CA SER A 146 9.59 6.07 -15.98
C SER A 146 10.23 6.00 -14.59
N ALA A 147 10.79 7.13 -14.10
CA ALA A 147 11.36 7.22 -12.76
C ALA A 147 10.32 6.91 -11.67
N MET A 148 9.11 7.45 -11.80
CA MET A 148 8.01 7.24 -10.86
C MET A 148 7.37 5.85 -10.97
N SER A 149 7.52 5.17 -12.11
CA SER A 149 6.89 3.87 -12.39
C SER A 149 7.85 2.68 -12.32
N GLY A 150 8.92 2.79 -11.52
CA GLY A 150 9.70 1.60 -11.10
C GLY A 150 11.16 1.59 -11.53
N VAL A 151 11.66 2.64 -12.17
CA VAL A 151 13.10 2.79 -12.42
C VAL A 151 13.83 3.16 -11.12
N SER A 152 14.18 2.14 -10.34
CA SER A 152 14.86 2.27 -9.05
C SER A 152 16.37 2.39 -9.18
N LEU A 153 17.02 2.93 -8.13
CA LEU A 153 18.48 2.99 -8.04
C LEU A 153 19.12 1.59 -8.00
N PHE A 154 18.46 0.62 -7.36
CA PHE A 154 18.94 -0.77 -7.33
C PHE A 154 18.91 -1.40 -8.72
N GLY A 155 17.83 -1.19 -9.48
CA GLY A 155 17.72 -1.63 -10.87
C GLY A 155 18.82 -1.00 -11.73
N GLN A 156 19.02 0.31 -11.63
CA GLN A 156 20.08 1.00 -12.36
C GLN A 156 21.47 0.43 -12.04
N ARG A 157 21.74 0.21 -10.74
CA ARG A 157 23.01 -0.37 -10.30
C ARG A 157 23.21 -1.79 -10.83
N ALA A 158 22.16 -2.61 -10.89
CA ALA A 158 22.25 -3.94 -11.49
C ALA A 158 22.67 -3.86 -12.97
N VAL A 159 22.09 -2.92 -13.73
CA VAL A 159 22.48 -2.68 -15.13
C VAL A 159 23.91 -2.15 -15.25
N SER A 160 24.31 -1.18 -14.43
CA SER A 160 25.65 -0.60 -14.48
C SER A 160 26.74 -1.56 -14.02
N VAL A 161 26.49 -2.42 -13.02
CA VAL A 161 27.46 -3.43 -12.57
C VAL A 161 27.62 -4.53 -13.63
N GLY A 162 26.54 -4.95 -14.28
CA GLY A 162 26.59 -5.95 -15.35
C GLY A 162 27.28 -5.45 -16.63
N ASN A 163 27.20 -4.14 -16.91
CA ASN A 163 27.63 -3.58 -18.20
C ASN A 163 28.76 -2.52 -18.10
N GLY A 164 29.26 -2.19 -16.91
CA GLY A 164 30.45 -1.38 -16.61
C GLY A 164 30.51 0.07 -17.14
N ARG A 165 29.69 0.43 -18.13
CA ARG A 165 29.80 1.64 -18.96
C ARG A 165 28.44 2.31 -19.21
N VAL A 166 27.49 2.08 -18.32
CA VAL A 166 26.13 2.66 -18.41
C VAL A 166 25.98 3.77 -17.38
N LYS A 167 25.74 4.99 -17.87
CA LYS A 167 25.44 6.17 -17.06
C LYS A 167 23.97 6.54 -17.20
N PHE A 168 23.32 6.76 -16.07
CA PHE A 168 21.91 7.11 -15.99
C PHE A 168 21.74 8.58 -15.59
N VAL A 169 20.85 9.29 -16.28
CA VAL A 169 20.46 10.66 -15.97
C VAL A 169 18.95 10.73 -15.82
N LYS A 170 18.46 11.33 -14.72
CA LYS A 170 17.03 11.45 -14.41
C LYS A 170 16.53 12.87 -14.63
N ALA A 171 15.36 12.98 -15.28
CA ALA A 171 14.61 14.22 -15.40
C ALA A 171 14.23 14.78 -14.02
N GLY A 172 14.33 16.10 -13.85
CA GLY A 172 13.84 16.81 -12.65
C GLY A 172 14.58 16.53 -11.33
N TYR A 173 15.68 15.76 -11.34
CA TYR A 173 16.47 15.51 -10.14
C TYR A 173 17.44 16.65 -9.81
N GLU A 174 17.87 17.38 -10.83
CA GLU A 174 18.71 18.58 -10.73
C GLU A 174 18.01 19.76 -11.42
N GLU A 175 18.27 21.00 -10.98
CA GLU A 175 17.67 22.20 -11.58
C GLU A 175 18.02 22.30 -13.08
N GLU A 176 19.23 21.89 -13.46
CA GLU A 176 19.66 21.77 -14.86
C GLU A 176 18.83 20.74 -15.66
N HIS A 177 18.22 19.77 -14.97
CA HIS A 177 17.41 18.70 -15.56
C HIS A 177 15.89 18.97 -15.53
N THR A 178 15.49 20.15 -15.09
CA THR A 178 14.08 20.57 -15.01
C THR A 178 13.67 21.37 -16.25
N ALA A 179 14.63 21.98 -16.96
CA ALA A 179 14.45 22.64 -18.26
C ALA A 179 14.74 21.71 -19.47
N LEU A 180 14.81 20.40 -19.24
CA LEU A 180 15.37 19.37 -20.13
C LEU A 180 14.41 18.83 -21.21
N ASP A 181 13.34 19.58 -21.52
CA ASP A 181 12.36 19.22 -22.56
C ASP A 181 12.76 19.74 -23.96
N SER A 182 13.93 20.37 -24.05
CA SER A 182 14.49 20.77 -25.35
C SER A 182 14.94 19.50 -26.10
N PHE A 183 14.12 19.05 -27.05
CA PHE A 183 14.38 17.97 -28.00
C PHE A 183 15.84 17.88 -28.51
N SER A 184 16.51 19.03 -28.67
CA SER A 184 17.93 19.14 -29.08
C SER A 184 18.92 18.50 -28.10
N ARG A 185 18.63 18.47 -26.79
CA ARG A 185 19.49 17.84 -25.76
C ARG A 185 19.19 16.35 -25.58
N LEU A 186 17.99 15.87 -25.91
CA LEU A 186 17.73 14.41 -25.88
C LEU A 186 18.67 13.65 -26.81
N ARG A 187 19.09 14.27 -27.92
CA ARG A 187 20.05 13.69 -28.88
C ARG A 187 21.45 13.45 -28.32
N SER A 188 21.83 13.99 -27.16
CA SER A 188 23.12 13.67 -26.52
C SER A 188 23.10 12.33 -25.79
N TYR A 189 21.93 11.73 -25.58
CA TYR A 189 21.79 10.43 -24.95
C TYR A 189 21.73 9.32 -26.00
N THR A 190 22.31 8.17 -25.70
CA THR A 190 22.28 7.02 -26.60
C THR A 190 20.96 6.25 -26.47
N HIS A 191 20.35 6.24 -25.28
CA HIS A 191 19.10 5.55 -25.00
C HIS A 191 18.18 6.41 -24.12
N LEU A 192 16.87 6.20 -24.26
CA LEU A 192 15.84 6.86 -23.49
C LEU A 192 14.92 5.84 -22.85
N LEU A 193 14.54 6.07 -21.59
CA LEU A 193 13.37 5.51 -20.95
C LEU A 193 12.32 6.62 -20.84
N SER A 194 11.25 6.49 -21.62
CA SER A 194 10.21 7.51 -21.77
C SER A 194 8.81 6.90 -21.70
N GLU A 195 7.85 7.68 -21.22
CA GLU A 195 6.41 7.40 -21.35
C GLU A 195 5.94 7.41 -22.81
N GLU A 196 6.53 8.26 -23.63
CA GLU A 196 6.19 8.36 -25.05
C GLU A 196 6.91 7.30 -25.89
N ASN A 197 6.13 6.61 -26.73
CA ASN A 197 6.67 5.58 -27.63
C ASN A 197 7.30 6.16 -28.91
N ASP A 198 7.02 7.40 -29.29
CA ASP A 198 7.52 7.98 -30.55
C ASP A 198 8.23 9.31 -30.28
N ILE A 199 9.55 9.22 -30.10
CA ILE A 199 10.42 10.38 -29.93
C ILE A 199 11.26 10.50 -31.19
N LYS A 200 11.11 11.62 -31.90
CA LYS A 200 11.84 11.87 -33.15
C LYS A 200 13.35 11.68 -32.95
N GLY A 201 14.00 10.96 -33.88
CA GLY A 201 15.45 10.69 -33.82
C GLY A 201 15.84 9.52 -32.91
N PHE A 202 14.89 8.84 -32.28
CA PHE A 202 15.10 7.61 -31.55
C PHE A 202 14.28 6.48 -32.17
N ASN A 203 14.81 5.25 -32.05
CA ASN A 203 14.12 4.04 -32.48
C ASN A 203 13.64 3.27 -31.25
N VAL A 204 12.42 2.73 -31.34
CA VAL A 204 11.83 1.95 -30.25
C VAL A 204 12.48 0.57 -30.19
N ILE A 205 13.21 0.32 -29.11
CA ILE A 205 13.82 -0.98 -28.83
C ILE A 205 12.87 -1.95 -28.09
N GLY A 206 11.88 -1.41 -27.38
CA GLY A 206 10.92 -2.19 -26.60
C GLY A 206 9.91 -1.29 -25.89
N VAL A 207 8.75 -1.86 -25.56
CA VAL A 207 7.66 -1.14 -24.89
C VAL A 207 7.23 -1.92 -23.66
N ALA A 208 7.18 -1.27 -22.50
CA ALA A 208 6.55 -1.81 -21.30
C ALA A 208 5.12 -1.23 -21.20
N ARG A 209 4.12 -2.10 -21.08
CA ARG A 209 2.73 -1.65 -21.03
C ARG A 209 2.35 -1.32 -19.59
N GLY A 210 2.16 -0.04 -19.31
CA GLY A 210 1.45 0.39 -18.12
C GLY A 210 -0.04 0.05 -18.20
N ASN A 211 -0.70 -0.01 -17.06
CA ASN A 211 -2.17 0.02 -16.99
C ASN A 211 -2.59 1.46 -16.68
N PRO A 212 -2.76 2.33 -17.69
CA PRO A 212 -3.17 3.71 -17.45
C PRO A 212 -4.49 3.73 -16.69
N ARG A 213 -4.67 4.79 -15.89
CA ARG A 213 -5.87 5.02 -15.08
C ARG A 213 -7.13 4.73 -15.88
N ILE A 214 -8.10 4.08 -15.24
CA ILE A 214 -9.46 3.96 -15.79
C ILE A 214 -9.99 5.39 -15.97
N ASP A 215 -10.01 5.85 -17.22
CA ASP A 215 -10.56 7.15 -17.56
C ASP A 215 -12.08 7.01 -17.71
N VAL A 216 -12.77 7.19 -16.59
CA VAL A 216 -14.24 7.18 -16.53
C VAL A 216 -14.88 8.26 -17.42
N ARG A 217 -14.12 9.29 -17.84
CA ARG A 217 -14.63 10.33 -18.76
C ARG A 217 -14.63 9.90 -20.22
N ARG A 218 -13.88 8.85 -20.58
CA ARG A 218 -13.94 8.21 -21.92
C ARG A 218 -15.03 7.16 -22.03
N LEU A 219 -15.70 6.82 -20.93
CA LEU A 219 -16.76 5.81 -20.86
C LEU A 219 -18.18 6.45 -20.86
N GLN A 220 -18.27 7.77 -20.98
CA GLN A 220 -19.50 8.56 -21.15
C GLN A 220 -19.52 9.15 -22.56
#